data_AF-A0A7J6F0S8-F1
#
_entry.id   AF-A0A7J6F0S8-F1
#
_cell.length_a   1.000
_cell.length_b   1.000
_cell.length_c   1.000
_cell.angle_alpha   90.00
_cell.angle_beta   90.00
_cell.angle_gamma   90.00
#
_symmetry.space_group_name_H-M   'P 1'
#
loop_
_entity.id
_entity.type
_entity.pdbx_description
1 polymer ?
#
loop_
_entity_poly.entity_id
_entity_poly.type
_entity_poly.pdbx_seq_one_letter_code
_entity_poly.pdbx_strand_id
1 'polypeptide(L)'
;MLNAPLPHEEGCNIIKEAYNRGITFFDTADIYGNKHHNEIMIGKALKQLPREKIQLATKFGIIVSENFQFGVKGTPEYVRECCEASLKRLEMGELKKLVEEGKIKYIGLSEASVDTIRRAHRIHPITALQMEYSLWSREIEDEIIPLCRELGIGIVAYSPLGHGFFGGKAVVESLPNESLLVGHPRFKDKNLEKNKVIYARLANLAEKHGCIPPQLALAWLLHQGKDIVPIPGTTKVENLDKNIESLSVKLSDDDLKEICDCVPADEVAGEREVSALSKYAWNKLKMAGSATMQSVVASSFTYAAAKNRMLGSHFRPSTTVNLSRTLYRNNTHLTMRVVRCMAEDGEKEPLTPITESTAPQPKPVTPSPPPKPKVSTSFSDVLAFSGPAPERINGRLAMVGFMAAMAVELSKGQDVFSQISNGGVSWFVGTSIVLTLASLVPLFKGVSVESKSSGLMTSNAELWNGRFAMLGLIALAFTEYVKGGTLI
;
A
#
# COMPACT_ATOMS: atom_id res chain seq x y z
N MET A 1 -4.65 1.55 3.10
CA MET A 1 -3.21 1.82 3.32
C MET A 1 -3.07 2.58 4.62
N LEU A 2 -1.93 2.47 5.32
CA LEU A 2 -1.69 3.15 6.61
C LEU A 2 -1.27 4.62 6.51
N ASN A 3 -0.88 5.06 5.31
CA ASN A 3 -0.41 6.40 5.00
C ASN A 3 -1.12 6.89 3.72
N ALA A 4 -1.20 8.20 3.54
CA ALA A 4 -1.60 8.84 2.29
C ALA A 4 -0.62 8.50 1.14
N PRO A 5 -1.05 8.56 -0.13
CA PRO A 5 -0.15 8.42 -1.27
C PRO A 5 0.85 9.58 -1.33
N LEU A 6 2.12 9.27 -1.63
CA LEU A 6 3.17 10.28 -1.79
C LEU A 6 2.99 11.10 -3.09
N PRO A 7 3.46 12.36 -3.11
CA PRO A 7 3.77 13.08 -4.34
C PRO A 7 4.76 12.30 -5.22
N HIS A 8 4.67 12.53 -6.54
CA HIS A 8 5.49 11.81 -7.52
C HIS A 8 7.00 11.95 -7.27
N GLU A 9 7.47 13.14 -6.86
CA GLU A 9 8.89 13.40 -6.61
C GLU A 9 9.41 12.64 -5.39
N GLU A 10 8.68 12.67 -4.27
CA GLU A 10 9.01 11.91 -3.06
C GLU A 10 9.01 10.40 -3.32
N GLY A 11 7.99 9.89 -4.03
CA GLY A 11 7.95 8.48 -4.40
C GLY A 11 9.08 8.06 -5.35
N CYS A 12 9.45 8.92 -6.32
CA CYS A 12 10.64 8.70 -7.14
C CYS A 12 11.92 8.71 -6.29
N ASN A 13 11.99 9.53 -5.25
CA ASN A 13 13.14 9.56 -4.34
C ASN A 13 13.25 8.28 -3.51
N ILE A 14 12.14 7.77 -2.94
CA ILE A 14 12.14 6.46 -2.25
C ILE A 14 12.64 5.33 -3.16
N ILE A 15 12.25 5.31 -4.44
CA ILE A 15 12.70 4.31 -5.42
C ILE A 15 14.22 4.41 -5.68
N LYS A 16 14.76 5.63 -5.84
CA LYS A 16 16.21 5.85 -5.96
C LYS A 16 16.94 5.39 -4.69
N GLU A 17 16.44 5.75 -3.52
CA GLU A 17 17.05 5.43 -2.24
C GLU A 17 17.06 3.92 -1.95
N ALA A 18 16.06 3.18 -2.44
CA ALA A 18 16.06 1.71 -2.42
C ALA A 18 17.13 1.13 -3.36
N TYR A 19 17.22 1.62 -4.60
CA TYR A 19 18.26 1.19 -5.54
C TYR A 19 19.69 1.51 -5.04
N ASN A 20 19.89 2.70 -4.46
CA ASN A 20 21.16 3.14 -3.87
C ASN A 20 21.64 2.23 -2.72
N ARG A 21 20.71 1.48 -2.08
CA ARG A 21 20.99 0.49 -1.03
C ARG A 21 21.02 -0.96 -1.55
N GLY A 22 20.99 -1.16 -2.86
CA GLY A 22 21.10 -2.47 -3.51
C GLY A 22 19.78 -3.20 -3.78
N ILE A 23 18.62 -2.59 -3.51
CA ILE A 23 17.33 -3.19 -3.91
C ILE A 23 17.14 -3.02 -5.42
N THR A 24 17.22 -4.13 -6.14
CA THR A 24 17.04 -4.17 -7.60
C THR A 24 15.66 -4.65 -8.06
N PHE A 25 14.88 -5.28 -7.18
CA PHE A 25 13.54 -5.77 -7.49
C PHE A 25 12.45 -4.82 -7.00
N PHE A 26 11.61 -4.35 -7.92
CA PHE A 26 10.49 -3.46 -7.66
C PHE A 26 9.18 -4.10 -8.13
N ASP A 27 8.14 -3.99 -7.30
CA ASP A 27 6.81 -4.53 -7.55
C ASP A 27 5.79 -3.39 -7.69
N THR A 28 4.87 -3.53 -8.66
CA THR A 28 3.74 -2.62 -8.86
C THR A 28 2.55 -3.36 -9.51
N ALA A 29 1.50 -2.65 -9.89
CA ALA A 29 0.33 -3.15 -10.60
C ALA A 29 -0.41 -2.00 -11.30
N ASP A 30 -1.13 -2.29 -12.38
CA ASP A 30 -1.99 -1.33 -13.06
C ASP A 30 -3.03 -0.69 -12.11
N ILE A 31 -3.56 -1.45 -11.15
CA ILE A 31 -4.54 -1.00 -10.15
C ILE A 31 -3.95 -0.08 -9.05
N TYR A 32 -2.62 0.12 -8.98
CA TYR A 32 -2.01 0.90 -7.91
C TYR A 32 -2.06 2.43 -8.17
N GLY A 33 -2.88 3.10 -7.35
CA GLY A 33 -3.09 4.55 -7.39
C GLY A 33 -4.14 4.98 -8.41
N ASN A 34 -4.74 6.16 -8.18
CA ASN A 34 -5.79 6.69 -9.04
C ASN A 34 -5.28 6.86 -10.49
N LYS A 35 -6.00 6.30 -11.48
CA LYS A 35 -5.60 6.29 -12.90
C LYS A 35 -4.17 5.75 -13.12
N HIS A 36 -3.82 4.64 -12.46
CA HIS A 36 -2.53 3.93 -12.63
C HIS A 36 -1.29 4.73 -12.19
N HIS A 37 -1.46 5.67 -11.24
CA HIS A 37 -0.43 6.63 -10.84
C HIS A 37 0.92 6.00 -10.47
N ASN A 38 0.92 4.80 -9.86
CA ASN A 38 2.13 4.16 -9.36
C ASN A 38 3.07 3.66 -10.48
N GLU A 39 2.53 3.10 -11.57
CA GLU A 39 3.34 2.73 -12.73
C GLU A 39 3.99 3.96 -13.38
N ILE A 40 3.25 5.08 -13.50
CA ILE A 40 3.76 6.33 -14.07
C ILE A 40 4.85 6.93 -13.17
N MET A 41 4.71 6.81 -11.86
CA MET A 41 5.73 7.21 -10.88
C MET A 41 7.00 6.35 -11.01
N ILE A 42 6.85 5.03 -11.11
CA ILE A 42 7.96 4.09 -11.26
C ILE A 42 8.67 4.29 -12.60
N GLY A 43 7.95 4.47 -13.72
CA GLY A 43 8.57 4.79 -15.02
C GLY A 43 9.47 6.03 -14.96
N LYS A 44 8.99 7.10 -14.33
CA LYS A 44 9.77 8.34 -14.11
C LYS A 44 10.98 8.13 -13.21
N ALA A 45 10.90 7.29 -12.19
CA ALA A 45 12.03 6.94 -11.33
C ALA A 45 13.07 6.09 -12.07
N LEU A 46 12.63 5.07 -12.81
CA LEU A 46 13.50 4.14 -13.54
C LEU A 46 14.27 4.80 -14.68
N LYS A 47 13.76 5.88 -15.27
CA LYS A 47 14.51 6.72 -16.23
C LYS A 47 15.74 7.43 -15.63
N GLN A 48 15.85 7.46 -14.31
CA GLN A 48 16.96 8.09 -13.57
C GLN A 48 17.89 7.05 -12.92
N LEU A 49 17.75 5.77 -13.30
CA LEU A 49 18.46 4.62 -12.75
C LEU A 49 18.94 3.69 -13.88
N PRO A 50 19.95 2.83 -13.65
CA PRO A 50 20.40 1.85 -14.63
C PRO A 50 19.36 0.75 -14.83
N ARG A 51 18.47 0.95 -15.82
CA ARG A 51 17.31 0.10 -16.12
C ARG A 51 17.68 -1.37 -16.29
N GLU A 52 18.85 -1.68 -16.85
CA GLU A 52 19.33 -3.03 -17.12
C GLU A 52 19.62 -3.85 -15.85
N LYS A 53 19.91 -3.18 -14.73
CA LYS A 53 20.19 -3.81 -13.43
C LYS A 53 18.92 -4.06 -12.60
N ILE A 54 17.78 -3.55 -13.04
CA ILE A 54 16.54 -3.52 -12.28
C ILE A 54 15.55 -4.59 -12.78
N GLN A 55 15.00 -5.36 -11.85
CA GLN A 55 13.90 -6.28 -12.07
C GLN A 55 12.60 -5.55 -11.71
N LEU A 56 11.63 -5.55 -12.62
CA LEU A 56 10.35 -4.89 -12.42
C LEU A 56 9.23 -5.91 -12.65
N ALA A 57 8.42 -6.14 -11.63
CA ALA A 57 7.14 -6.82 -11.76
C ALA A 57 6.01 -5.78 -11.81
N THR A 58 5.14 -5.90 -12.81
CA THR A 58 3.81 -5.28 -12.79
C THR A 58 2.75 -6.35 -13.03
N LYS A 59 1.49 -6.01 -12.76
CA LYS A 59 0.34 -6.92 -12.73
C LYS A 59 -0.85 -6.28 -13.42
N PHE A 60 -1.77 -7.14 -13.83
CA PHE A 60 -3.05 -6.79 -14.45
C PHE A 60 -4.14 -7.75 -13.98
N GLY A 61 -5.37 -7.53 -14.43
CA GLY A 61 -6.44 -8.53 -14.37
C GLY A 61 -7.55 -8.24 -13.36
N ILE A 62 -7.32 -7.30 -12.43
CA ILE A 62 -8.37 -6.76 -11.57
C ILE A 62 -9.12 -5.68 -12.36
N ILE A 63 -10.44 -5.83 -12.46
CA ILE A 63 -11.34 -4.78 -12.96
C ILE A 63 -12.15 -4.20 -11.79
N VAL A 64 -12.46 -2.91 -11.85
CA VAL A 64 -13.35 -2.24 -10.91
C VAL A 64 -14.48 -1.62 -11.73
N SER A 65 -15.73 -1.96 -11.41
CA SER A 65 -16.89 -1.37 -12.08
C SER A 65 -17.18 0.05 -11.57
N GLU A 66 -18.03 0.79 -12.29
CA GLU A 66 -18.51 2.12 -11.90
C GLU A 66 -19.17 2.12 -10.50
N ASN A 67 -19.79 0.99 -10.11
CA ASN A 67 -20.35 0.75 -8.78
C ASN A 67 -19.31 0.29 -7.74
N PHE A 68 -18.03 0.56 -7.96
CA PHE A 68 -16.87 0.16 -7.14
C PHE A 68 -16.77 -1.35 -6.85
N GLN A 69 -17.39 -2.21 -7.68
CA GLN A 69 -17.30 -3.66 -7.48
C GLN A 69 -16.07 -4.24 -8.17
N PHE A 70 -15.22 -4.92 -7.39
CA PHE A 70 -14.10 -5.70 -7.91
C PHE A 70 -14.57 -6.90 -8.73
N GLY A 71 -13.92 -7.13 -9.86
CA GLY A 71 -14.01 -8.31 -10.71
C GLY A 71 -12.63 -8.75 -11.20
N VAL A 72 -12.58 -9.90 -11.88
CA VAL A 72 -11.35 -10.43 -12.48
C VAL A 72 -11.61 -10.71 -13.96
N LYS A 73 -10.71 -10.25 -14.85
CA LYS A 73 -10.76 -10.47 -16.30
C LYS A 73 -9.38 -10.93 -16.76
N GLY A 74 -9.34 -12.02 -17.53
CA GLY A 74 -8.09 -12.66 -17.99
C GLY A 74 -8.22 -13.28 -19.37
N THR A 75 -8.97 -12.64 -20.27
CA THR A 75 -9.04 -13.08 -21.68
C THR A 75 -7.77 -12.61 -22.43
N PRO A 76 -7.29 -13.34 -23.46
CA PRO A 76 -6.00 -13.04 -24.12
C PRO A 76 -5.88 -11.61 -24.66
N GLU A 77 -7.00 -11.04 -25.12
CA GLU A 77 -7.08 -9.68 -25.66
C GLU A 77 -6.85 -8.65 -24.55
N TYR A 78 -7.40 -8.90 -23.35
CA TYR A 78 -7.23 -8.02 -22.20
C TYR A 78 -5.86 -8.16 -21.52
N VAL A 79 -5.29 -9.37 -21.53
CA VAL A 79 -3.89 -9.61 -21.14
C VAL A 79 -2.96 -8.75 -22.00
N ARG A 80 -3.20 -8.72 -23.31
CA ARG A 80 -2.46 -7.88 -24.27
C ARG A 80 -2.69 -6.40 -24.03
N GLU A 81 -3.95 -5.96 -23.94
CA GLU A 81 -4.36 -4.57 -23.68
C GLU A 81 -3.67 -4.01 -22.42
N CYS A 82 -3.73 -4.72 -21.30
CA CYS A 82 -3.07 -4.31 -20.06
C CYS A 82 -1.54 -4.29 -20.20
N CYS A 83 -0.93 -5.27 -20.86
CA CYS A 83 0.52 -5.31 -21.06
C CYS A 83 1.02 -4.10 -21.87
N GLU A 84 0.36 -3.80 -22.99
CA GLU A 84 0.66 -2.65 -23.85
C GLU A 84 0.44 -1.32 -23.12
N ALA A 85 -0.65 -1.20 -22.35
CA ALA A 85 -0.94 -0.02 -21.54
C ALA A 85 0.06 0.18 -20.39
N SER A 86 0.43 -0.88 -19.66
CA SER A 86 1.44 -0.83 -18.58
C SER A 86 2.80 -0.40 -19.11
N LEU A 87 3.28 -0.99 -20.21
CA LEU A 87 4.59 -0.64 -20.77
C LEU A 87 4.63 0.83 -21.25
N LYS A 88 3.51 1.34 -21.80
CA LYS A 88 3.35 2.77 -22.13
C LYS A 88 3.39 3.67 -20.89
N ARG A 89 2.72 3.29 -19.79
CA ARG A 89 2.70 4.05 -18.51
C ARG A 89 4.05 4.02 -17.79
N LEU A 90 4.78 2.92 -17.89
CA LEU A 90 6.15 2.76 -17.42
C LEU A 90 7.18 3.50 -18.31
N GLU A 91 6.72 4.12 -19.40
CA GLU A 91 7.51 4.85 -20.39
C GLU A 91 8.69 4.02 -20.97
N MET A 92 8.48 2.72 -21.11
CA MET A 92 9.40 1.77 -21.77
C MET A 92 9.22 1.92 -23.29
N GLY A 93 10.32 2.11 -24.02
CA GLY A 93 10.33 2.59 -25.41
C GLY A 93 9.54 1.76 -26.44
N GLU A 94 9.12 2.43 -27.52
CA GLU A 94 8.09 2.03 -28.49
C GLU A 94 8.17 0.57 -29.00
N LEU A 95 7.02 -0.12 -29.01
CA LEU A 95 6.96 -1.56 -28.68
C LEU A 95 6.54 -2.49 -29.83
N LYS A 96 6.92 -2.21 -31.08
CA LYS A 96 6.18 -2.72 -32.26
C LYS A 96 6.03 -4.26 -32.42
N LYS A 97 6.89 -5.11 -31.84
CA LYS A 97 6.95 -6.56 -32.11
C LYS A 97 7.04 -7.37 -30.78
N LEU A 98 6.08 -7.09 -29.89
CA LEU A 98 6.09 -7.35 -28.44
C LEU A 98 6.48 -8.74 -27.92
N VAL A 99 6.06 -9.83 -28.58
CA VAL A 99 6.35 -11.21 -28.11
C VAL A 99 7.55 -11.83 -28.86
N GLU A 100 7.82 -11.39 -30.09
CA GLU A 100 9.02 -11.74 -30.86
C GLU A 100 10.28 -10.94 -30.42
N GLU A 101 10.11 -9.88 -29.62
CA GLU A 101 11.20 -9.04 -29.05
C GLU A 101 11.47 -9.31 -27.55
N GLY A 102 10.77 -10.24 -26.90
CA GLY A 102 11.05 -10.63 -25.51
C GLY A 102 10.82 -9.54 -24.45
N LYS A 103 9.74 -8.76 -24.55
CA LYS A 103 9.45 -7.65 -23.61
C LYS A 103 9.11 -8.09 -22.19
N ILE A 104 8.38 -9.20 -22.04
CA ILE A 104 8.23 -9.87 -20.74
C ILE A 104 9.24 -11.01 -20.69
N LYS A 105 10.08 -11.02 -19.64
CA LYS A 105 11.12 -12.06 -19.45
C LYS A 105 10.63 -13.26 -18.65
N TYR A 106 9.64 -13.04 -17.80
CA TYR A 106 9.15 -13.96 -16.79
C TYR A 106 7.62 -13.81 -16.65
N ILE A 107 6.92 -14.88 -16.31
CA ILE A 107 5.49 -14.87 -16.01
C ILE A 107 5.29 -15.21 -14.54
N GLY A 108 4.46 -14.42 -13.86
CA GLY A 108 4.07 -14.65 -12.47
C GLY A 108 2.56 -14.79 -12.31
N LEU A 109 2.15 -15.39 -11.19
CA LEU A 109 0.77 -15.44 -10.72
C LEU A 109 0.64 -14.68 -9.39
N SER A 110 -0.59 -14.37 -8.98
CA SER A 110 -0.87 -13.78 -7.66
C SER A 110 -2.15 -14.40 -7.09
N GLU A 111 -2.16 -14.72 -5.79
CA GLU A 111 -3.33 -15.24 -5.06
C GLU A 111 -4.06 -16.39 -5.81
N ALA A 112 -3.27 -17.36 -6.32
CA ALA A 112 -3.74 -18.45 -7.16
C ALA A 112 -3.90 -19.76 -6.36
N SER A 113 -4.92 -20.55 -6.71
CA SER A 113 -5.13 -21.88 -6.11
C SER A 113 -4.17 -22.93 -6.68
N VAL A 114 -3.95 -24.03 -5.92
CA VAL A 114 -3.14 -25.20 -6.33
C VAL A 114 -3.46 -25.67 -7.76
N ASP A 115 -4.74 -25.84 -8.08
CA ASP A 115 -5.21 -26.21 -9.42
C ASP A 115 -4.84 -25.16 -10.48
N THR A 116 -5.01 -23.87 -10.18
CA THR A 116 -4.67 -22.77 -11.10
C THR A 116 -3.17 -22.74 -11.39
N ILE A 117 -2.34 -22.89 -10.36
CA ILE A 117 -0.88 -22.95 -10.45
C ILE A 117 -0.45 -24.14 -11.32
N ARG A 118 -0.93 -25.36 -11.02
CA ARG A 118 -0.59 -26.56 -11.80
C ARG A 118 -1.03 -26.45 -13.27
N ARG A 119 -2.25 -25.94 -13.54
CA ARG A 119 -2.74 -25.74 -14.92
C ARG A 119 -1.93 -24.71 -15.69
N ALA A 120 -1.57 -23.58 -15.06
CA ALA A 120 -0.78 -22.53 -15.71
C ALA A 120 0.67 -22.96 -15.96
N HIS A 121 1.34 -23.55 -14.96
CA HIS A 121 2.73 -24.00 -15.08
C HIS A 121 2.90 -25.10 -16.15
N ARG A 122 1.87 -25.93 -16.40
CA ARG A 122 1.85 -26.91 -17.49
C ARG A 122 1.84 -26.27 -18.89
N ILE A 123 1.39 -25.02 -19.03
CA ILE A 123 1.34 -24.28 -20.30
C ILE A 123 2.63 -23.47 -20.49
N HIS A 124 3.10 -22.80 -19.44
CA HIS A 124 4.35 -22.03 -19.45
C HIS A 124 4.97 -21.99 -18.04
N PRO A 125 6.30 -22.13 -17.87
CA PRO A 125 6.94 -22.08 -16.56
C PRO A 125 6.63 -20.79 -15.81
N ILE A 126 5.89 -20.90 -14.70
CA ILE A 126 5.62 -19.77 -13.82
C ILE A 126 6.86 -19.50 -12.99
N THR A 127 7.46 -18.33 -13.13
CA THR A 127 8.69 -17.94 -12.44
C THR A 127 8.44 -17.58 -10.98
N ALA A 128 7.31 -16.94 -10.69
CA ALA A 128 6.98 -16.48 -9.34
C ALA A 128 5.47 -16.55 -9.03
N LEU A 129 5.14 -16.81 -7.76
CA LEU A 129 3.80 -16.69 -7.21
C LEU A 129 3.80 -15.64 -6.10
N GLN A 130 2.98 -14.59 -6.24
CA GLN A 130 2.78 -13.58 -5.21
C GLN A 130 1.61 -13.95 -4.28
N MET A 131 1.88 -14.05 -2.98
CA MET A 131 0.90 -14.40 -1.95
C MET A 131 1.05 -13.48 -0.74
N GLU A 132 -0.01 -13.31 0.05
CA GLU A 132 0.15 -12.78 1.40
C GLU A 132 0.85 -13.84 2.25
N TYR A 133 2.02 -13.51 2.81
CA TYR A 133 2.74 -14.39 3.72
C TYR A 133 3.52 -13.59 4.77
N SER A 134 3.30 -13.90 6.03
CA SER A 134 3.96 -13.31 7.19
C SER A 134 3.68 -14.17 8.43
N LEU A 135 4.30 -13.87 9.57
CA LEU A 135 3.91 -14.42 10.88
C LEU A 135 2.40 -14.35 11.16
N TRP A 136 1.71 -13.38 10.55
CA TRP A 136 0.27 -13.11 10.72
C TRP A 136 -0.64 -13.93 9.80
N SER A 137 -0.12 -14.38 8.66
CA SER A 137 -0.87 -15.00 7.58
C SER A 137 -0.03 -16.15 7.04
N ARG A 138 -0.22 -17.34 7.62
CA ARG A 138 0.56 -18.56 7.38
C ARG A 138 -0.20 -19.63 6.59
N GLU A 139 -1.39 -19.29 6.09
CA GLU A 139 -2.34 -20.21 5.44
C GLU A 139 -1.80 -20.86 4.13
N ILE A 140 -0.63 -20.45 3.64
CA ILE A 140 0.03 -20.99 2.44
C ILE A 140 1.04 -22.11 2.73
N GLU A 141 1.40 -22.34 4.00
CA GLU A 141 2.48 -23.28 4.42
C GLU A 141 2.18 -24.74 4.06
N ASP A 142 0.92 -25.20 4.19
CA ASP A 142 0.54 -26.62 4.01
C ASP A 142 0.61 -27.14 2.57
N GLU A 143 0.38 -26.27 1.57
CA GLU A 143 0.13 -26.69 0.18
C GLU A 143 0.83 -25.81 -0.86
N ILE A 144 0.74 -24.48 -0.71
CA ILE A 144 1.21 -23.55 -1.74
C ILE A 144 2.73 -23.46 -1.71
N ILE A 145 3.35 -23.39 -0.53
CA ILE A 145 4.82 -23.42 -0.39
C ILE A 145 5.40 -24.76 -0.90
N PRO A 146 4.90 -25.95 -0.47
CA PRO A 146 5.31 -27.23 -1.05
C PRO A 146 5.15 -27.32 -2.57
N LEU A 147 4.02 -26.85 -3.12
CA LEU A 147 3.76 -26.85 -4.56
C LEU A 147 4.73 -25.95 -5.34
N CYS A 148 5.01 -24.75 -4.82
CA CYS A 148 5.98 -23.85 -5.43
C CYS A 148 7.38 -24.49 -5.45
N ARG A 149 7.78 -25.18 -4.38
CA ARG A 149 9.05 -25.91 -4.28
C ARG A 149 9.11 -27.12 -5.22
N GLU A 150 8.03 -27.89 -5.34
CA GLU A 150 7.88 -29.00 -6.30
C GLU A 150 8.08 -28.53 -7.76
N LEU A 151 7.55 -27.34 -8.09
CA LEU A 151 7.55 -26.79 -9.45
C LEU A 151 8.66 -25.77 -9.72
N GLY A 152 9.59 -25.54 -8.77
CA GLY A 152 10.68 -24.55 -8.93
C GLY A 152 10.22 -23.09 -9.04
N ILE A 153 9.05 -22.76 -8.50
CA ILE A 153 8.43 -21.42 -8.55
C ILE A 153 8.88 -20.61 -7.33
N GLY A 154 9.44 -19.42 -7.53
CA GLY A 154 9.76 -18.50 -6.44
C GLY A 154 8.51 -17.89 -5.79
N ILE A 155 8.59 -17.48 -4.52
CA ILE A 155 7.46 -16.91 -3.78
C ILE A 155 7.74 -15.44 -3.46
N VAL A 156 6.81 -14.56 -3.84
CA VAL A 156 6.88 -13.12 -3.52
C VAL A 156 5.89 -12.82 -2.40
N ALA A 157 6.39 -12.54 -1.20
CA ALA A 157 5.55 -12.36 -0.02
C ALA A 157 5.10 -10.90 0.13
N TYR A 158 3.81 -10.63 -0.10
CA TYR A 158 3.21 -9.31 0.12
C TYR A 158 2.65 -9.17 1.55
N SER A 159 2.49 -7.92 2.00
CA SER A 159 2.14 -7.55 3.38
C SER A 159 2.97 -8.30 4.45
N PRO A 160 4.31 -8.43 4.31
CA PRO A 160 5.15 -9.23 5.21
C PRO A 160 5.15 -8.76 6.68
N LEU A 161 4.72 -7.51 6.92
CA LEU A 161 4.54 -6.92 8.26
C LEU A 161 3.08 -7.00 8.77
N GLY A 162 2.27 -7.94 8.27
CA GLY A 162 0.85 -8.08 8.63
C GLY A 162 0.04 -6.84 8.27
N HIS A 163 0.13 -6.37 7.03
CA HIS A 163 -0.41 -5.07 6.57
C HIS A 163 0.13 -3.83 7.33
N GLY A 164 1.23 -3.99 8.07
CA GLY A 164 1.85 -2.97 8.92
C GLY A 164 1.49 -3.08 10.41
N PHE A 165 0.79 -4.15 10.81
CA PHE A 165 0.57 -4.53 12.21
C PHE A 165 1.90 -4.64 12.98
N PHE A 166 2.87 -5.41 12.46
CA PHE A 166 4.22 -5.53 13.05
C PHE A 166 5.07 -4.27 12.87
N GLY A 167 4.60 -3.29 12.08
CA GLY A 167 5.18 -1.95 12.01
C GLY A 167 4.77 -1.03 13.17
N GLY A 168 4.02 -1.53 14.16
CA GLY A 168 3.70 -0.84 15.42
C GLY A 168 2.63 0.26 15.33
N LYS A 169 2.65 1.09 14.28
CA LYS A 169 1.77 2.26 14.12
C LYS A 169 0.29 1.98 14.43
N ALA A 170 -0.26 0.92 13.84
CA ALA A 170 -1.66 0.52 14.00
C ALA A 170 -2.03 -0.04 15.39
N VAL A 171 -1.03 -0.46 16.17
CA VAL A 171 -1.16 -1.07 17.50
C VAL A 171 -0.92 -0.05 18.62
N VAL A 172 0.06 0.85 18.42
CA VAL A 172 0.61 1.76 19.42
C VAL A 172 0.01 3.17 19.33
N GLU A 173 -0.18 3.70 18.11
CA GLU A 173 -0.71 5.06 17.91
C GLU A 173 -2.24 5.03 17.73
N SER A 174 -2.69 4.43 16.62
CA SER A 174 -4.08 4.13 16.21
C SER A 174 -4.13 3.91 14.69
N LEU A 175 -5.27 3.49 14.15
CA LEU A 175 -5.53 3.57 12.71
C LEU A 175 -6.10 4.95 12.34
N PRO A 176 -5.57 5.64 11.30
CA PRO A 176 -6.25 6.80 10.72
C PRO A 176 -7.62 6.42 10.17
N ASN A 177 -8.62 7.30 10.30
CA ASN A 177 -10.01 7.03 9.91
C ASN A 177 -10.16 6.75 8.40
N GLU A 178 -9.33 7.37 7.58
CA GLU A 178 -9.22 7.18 6.13
C GLU A 178 -8.46 5.90 5.73
N SER A 179 -7.93 5.13 6.69
CA SER A 179 -7.22 3.89 6.42
C SER A 179 -8.18 2.77 6.04
N LEU A 180 -7.99 2.20 4.85
CA LEU A 180 -8.69 0.98 4.41
C LEU A 180 -8.59 -0.21 5.40
N LEU A 181 -7.63 -0.20 6.33
CA LEU A 181 -7.52 -1.23 7.36
C LEU A 181 -8.64 -1.17 8.41
N VAL A 182 -9.35 -0.05 8.57
CA VAL A 182 -10.57 0.04 9.38
C VAL A 182 -11.65 -0.94 8.87
N GLY A 183 -11.60 -1.32 7.58
CA GLY A 183 -12.45 -2.36 7.00
C GLY A 183 -12.02 -3.80 7.29
N HIS A 184 -10.75 -4.05 7.65
CA HIS A 184 -10.13 -5.38 7.70
C HIS A 184 -10.45 -6.12 9.01
N PRO A 185 -10.96 -7.37 8.97
CA PRO A 185 -11.42 -8.08 10.19
C PRO A 185 -10.41 -8.18 11.33
N ARG A 186 -9.10 -8.34 11.05
CA ARG A 186 -8.04 -8.43 12.07
C ARG A 186 -7.74 -7.12 12.80
N PHE A 187 -8.24 -5.99 12.29
CA PHE A 187 -8.05 -4.65 12.86
C PHE A 187 -9.32 -4.06 13.50
N LYS A 188 -10.41 -4.85 13.59
CA LYS A 188 -11.68 -4.39 14.18
C LYS A 188 -11.83 -4.79 15.65
N ASP A 189 -12.31 -3.86 16.46
CA ASP A 189 -12.90 -4.11 17.78
C ASP A 189 -12.09 -5.10 18.64
N LYS A 190 -12.76 -6.16 19.12
CA LYS A 190 -12.18 -7.21 19.96
C LYS A 190 -11.11 -8.05 19.25
N ASN A 191 -11.06 -8.06 17.93
CA ASN A 191 -9.99 -8.74 17.20
C ASN A 191 -8.69 -7.97 17.33
N LEU A 192 -8.72 -6.64 17.15
CA LEU A 192 -7.53 -5.80 17.34
C LEU A 192 -6.98 -5.93 18.77
N GLU A 193 -7.84 -5.84 19.79
CA GLU A 193 -7.39 -5.94 21.19
C GLU A 193 -6.79 -7.31 21.54
N LYS A 194 -7.35 -8.42 21.05
CA LYS A 194 -6.71 -9.74 21.14
C LYS A 194 -5.34 -9.75 20.45
N ASN A 195 -5.30 -9.21 19.25
CA ASN A 195 -4.11 -9.19 18.41
C ASN A 195 -2.97 -8.39 19.04
N LYS A 196 -3.25 -7.27 19.76
CA LYS A 196 -2.20 -6.51 20.49
C LYS A 196 -1.37 -7.36 21.45
N VAL A 197 -1.94 -8.41 22.05
CA VAL A 197 -1.21 -9.35 22.93
C VAL A 197 -0.13 -10.12 22.16
N ILE A 198 -0.36 -10.41 20.88
CA ILE A 198 0.61 -11.07 20.00
C ILE A 198 1.72 -10.08 19.60
N TYR A 199 1.39 -8.81 19.32
CA TYR A 199 2.40 -7.77 19.09
C TYR A 199 3.30 -7.57 20.32
N ALA A 200 2.72 -7.55 21.53
CA ALA A 200 3.49 -7.42 22.77
C ALA A 200 4.47 -8.59 22.99
N ARG A 201 4.05 -9.84 22.73
CA ARG A 201 4.96 -11.01 22.74
C ARG A 201 6.11 -10.83 21.76
N LEU A 202 5.83 -10.49 20.51
CA LEU A 202 6.87 -10.31 19.49
C LEU A 202 7.80 -9.13 19.81
N ALA A 203 7.31 -8.08 20.47
CA ALA A 203 8.15 -6.94 20.88
C ALA A 203 9.15 -7.33 21.96
N ASN A 204 8.72 -8.03 23.02
CA ASN A 204 9.62 -8.54 24.05
C ASN A 204 10.68 -9.50 23.46
N LEU A 205 10.30 -10.30 22.44
CA LEU A 205 11.23 -11.18 21.74
C LEU A 205 12.19 -10.41 20.81
N ALA A 206 11.74 -9.33 20.17
CA ALA A 206 12.61 -8.49 19.34
C ALA A 206 13.73 -7.83 20.16
N GLU A 207 13.44 -7.41 21.40
CA GLU A 207 14.45 -6.92 22.36
C GLU A 207 15.50 -7.98 22.70
N LYS A 208 15.10 -9.26 22.89
CA LYS A 208 16.02 -10.40 23.09
C LYS A 208 17.02 -10.55 21.92
N HIS A 209 16.58 -10.28 20.69
CA HIS A 209 17.42 -10.32 19.49
C HIS A 209 18.11 -8.97 19.16
N GLY A 210 17.96 -7.95 20.00
CA GLY A 210 18.57 -6.62 19.79
C GLY A 210 18.03 -5.87 18.57
N CYS A 211 16.78 -6.12 18.17
CA CYS A 211 16.15 -5.55 16.97
C CYS A 211 14.72 -5.03 17.27
N ILE A 212 14.07 -4.38 16.30
CA ILE A 212 12.68 -3.93 16.44
C ILE A 212 11.67 -4.96 15.87
N PRO A 213 10.39 -4.95 16.29
CA PRO A 213 9.37 -5.91 15.83
C PRO A 213 9.27 -6.14 14.31
N PRO A 214 9.34 -5.11 13.43
CA PRO A 214 9.28 -5.35 11.99
C PRO A 214 10.58 -5.98 11.44
N GLN A 215 11.72 -5.80 12.11
CA GLN A 215 12.96 -6.48 11.74
C GLN A 215 12.88 -7.96 12.08
N LEU A 216 12.39 -8.32 13.27
CA LEU A 216 12.21 -9.73 13.65
C LEU A 216 11.20 -10.43 12.73
N ALA A 217 10.09 -9.78 12.39
CA ALA A 217 9.08 -10.33 11.48
C ALA A 217 9.61 -10.53 10.05
N LEU A 218 10.40 -9.59 9.52
CA LEU A 218 11.06 -9.75 8.21
C LEU A 218 12.17 -10.79 8.24
N ALA A 219 12.98 -10.83 9.30
CA ALA A 219 14.04 -11.80 9.48
C ALA A 219 13.49 -13.23 9.52
N TRP A 220 12.44 -13.49 10.32
CA TRP A 220 11.75 -14.78 10.34
C TRP A 220 11.30 -15.21 8.93
N LEU A 221 10.69 -14.29 8.18
CA LEU A 221 10.17 -14.54 6.83
C LEU A 221 11.28 -14.84 5.82
N LEU A 222 12.42 -14.14 5.92
CA LEU A 222 13.62 -14.38 5.11
C LEU A 222 14.30 -15.74 5.41
N HIS A 223 14.14 -16.28 6.61
CA HIS A 223 14.66 -17.61 6.97
C HIS A 223 13.74 -18.77 6.52
N GLN A 224 12.49 -18.51 6.12
CA GLN A 224 11.56 -19.57 5.66
C GLN A 224 12.01 -20.25 4.36
N GLY A 225 12.90 -19.63 3.58
CA GLY A 225 13.56 -20.26 2.44
C GLY A 225 14.18 -19.28 1.46
N LYS A 226 15.21 -19.73 0.75
CA LYS A 226 15.93 -18.95 -0.29
C LYS A 226 15.08 -18.67 -1.54
N ASP A 227 13.95 -19.35 -1.64
CA ASP A 227 12.90 -19.22 -2.66
C ASP A 227 11.88 -18.11 -2.33
N ILE A 228 11.93 -17.50 -1.13
CA ILE A 228 10.97 -16.48 -0.67
C ILE A 228 11.60 -15.09 -0.70
N VAL A 229 10.94 -14.16 -1.38
CA VAL A 229 11.34 -12.75 -1.50
C VAL A 229 10.23 -11.84 -0.94
N PRO A 230 10.36 -11.28 0.27
CA PRO A 230 9.38 -10.34 0.81
C PRO A 230 9.48 -8.97 0.14
N ILE A 231 8.33 -8.33 -0.08
CA ILE A 231 8.24 -6.98 -0.67
C ILE A 231 7.63 -5.95 0.30
N PRO A 232 8.36 -5.53 1.36
CA PRO A 232 7.88 -4.58 2.35
C PRO A 232 7.85 -3.14 1.80
N GLY A 233 6.68 -2.69 1.35
CA GLY A 233 6.46 -1.31 0.91
C GLY A 233 6.58 -0.26 2.03
N THR A 234 7.12 0.91 1.70
CA THR A 234 7.29 2.05 2.63
C THR A 234 7.15 3.39 1.92
N THR A 235 6.75 4.42 2.68
CA THR A 235 6.72 5.83 2.24
C THR A 235 7.77 6.70 2.95
N LYS A 236 8.71 6.09 3.69
CA LYS A 236 9.77 6.78 4.44
C LYS A 236 11.12 6.07 4.25
N VAL A 237 12.20 6.85 4.09
CA VAL A 237 13.59 6.35 4.00
C VAL A 237 14.01 5.63 5.29
N GLU A 238 13.73 6.21 6.46
CA GLU A 238 14.03 5.57 7.76
C GLU A 238 13.45 4.15 7.91
N ASN A 239 12.29 3.89 7.29
CA ASN A 239 11.64 2.58 7.33
C ASN A 239 12.18 1.64 6.23
N LEU A 240 12.72 2.20 5.14
CA LEU A 240 13.49 1.45 4.15
C LEU A 240 14.81 0.95 4.76
N ASP A 241 15.52 1.81 5.49
CA ASP A 241 16.73 1.46 6.25
C ASP A 241 16.42 0.31 7.25
N LYS A 242 15.42 0.49 8.11
CA LYS A 242 14.98 -0.52 9.09
C LYS A 242 14.57 -1.85 8.44
N ASN A 243 13.94 -1.83 7.26
CA ASN A 243 13.58 -3.05 6.54
C ASN A 243 14.84 -3.78 6.03
N ILE A 244 15.86 -3.07 5.55
CA ILE A 244 17.11 -3.64 5.03
C ILE A 244 17.97 -4.19 6.16
N GLU A 245 18.01 -3.52 7.32
CA GLU A 245 18.68 -3.99 8.53
C GLU A 245 18.21 -5.38 9.00
N SER A 246 16.99 -5.81 8.66
CA SER A 246 16.50 -7.17 8.96
C SER A 246 17.36 -8.28 8.34
N LEU A 247 18.09 -8.00 7.25
CA LEU A 247 19.05 -8.92 6.62
C LEU A 247 20.25 -9.22 7.52
N SER A 248 20.55 -8.37 8.50
CA SER A 248 21.64 -8.55 9.46
C SER A 248 21.26 -9.50 10.60
N VAL A 249 19.97 -9.58 10.95
CA VAL A 249 19.46 -10.50 11.98
C VAL A 249 19.75 -11.94 11.55
N LYS A 250 20.18 -12.77 12.50
CA LYS A 250 20.44 -14.21 12.32
C LYS A 250 19.60 -14.96 13.34
N LEU A 251 18.88 -15.98 12.86
CA LEU A 251 17.99 -16.80 13.67
C LEU A 251 18.41 -18.26 13.51
N SER A 252 18.56 -18.96 14.63
CA SER A 252 18.69 -20.42 14.68
C SER A 252 17.32 -21.09 14.55
N ASP A 253 17.30 -22.40 14.36
CA ASP A 253 16.04 -23.17 14.29
C ASP A 253 15.22 -23.08 15.59
N ASP A 254 15.89 -22.95 16.75
CA ASP A 254 15.25 -22.71 18.05
C ASP A 254 14.64 -21.30 18.13
N ASP A 255 15.33 -20.27 17.62
CA ASP A 255 14.79 -18.90 17.57
C ASP A 255 13.58 -18.82 16.63
N LEU A 256 13.66 -19.47 15.46
CA LEU A 256 12.55 -19.53 14.49
C LEU A 256 11.31 -20.20 15.11
N LYS A 257 11.52 -21.23 15.94
CA LYS A 257 10.45 -21.86 16.72
C LYS A 257 9.89 -20.91 17.79
N GLU A 258 10.73 -20.27 18.59
CA GLU A 258 10.29 -19.33 19.64
C GLU A 258 9.47 -18.17 19.07
N ILE A 259 9.83 -17.66 17.88
CA ILE A 259 9.05 -16.66 17.15
C ILE A 259 7.69 -17.21 16.69
N CYS A 260 7.64 -18.45 16.17
CA CYS A 260 6.39 -19.12 15.80
C CYS A 260 5.47 -19.39 17.01
N ASP A 261 6.04 -19.77 18.16
CA ASP A 261 5.32 -20.00 19.41
C ASP A 261 4.86 -18.67 20.05
N CYS A 262 5.58 -17.55 19.80
CA CYS A 262 5.13 -16.20 20.16
C CYS A 262 4.03 -15.64 19.26
N VAL A 263 3.87 -16.15 18.03
CA VAL A 263 2.82 -15.76 17.06
C VAL A 263 2.10 -17.00 16.50
N PRO A 264 1.28 -17.73 17.31
CA PRO A 264 0.53 -18.88 16.82
C PRO A 264 -0.52 -18.44 15.77
N ALA A 265 -0.56 -19.14 14.64
CA ALA A 265 -1.42 -18.77 13.51
C ALA A 265 -2.93 -18.89 13.81
N ASP A 266 -3.29 -19.77 14.74
CA ASP A 266 -4.64 -20.03 15.22
C ASP A 266 -5.11 -19.02 16.30
N GLU A 267 -4.19 -18.33 16.98
CA GLU A 267 -4.51 -17.24 17.91
C GLU A 267 -4.84 -15.91 17.19
N VAL A 268 -4.48 -15.76 15.91
CA VAL A 268 -4.70 -14.53 15.12
C VAL A 268 -6.19 -14.27 14.94
N ALA A 269 -6.71 -13.25 15.63
CA ALA A 269 -8.13 -12.98 15.66
C ALA A 269 -8.58 -12.25 14.38
N GLY A 270 -9.50 -12.87 13.62
CA GLY A 270 -10.17 -12.29 12.46
C GLY A 270 -9.69 -12.84 11.11
N GLU A 271 -10.60 -12.84 10.12
CA GLU A 271 -10.31 -13.32 8.76
C GLU A 271 -9.18 -12.53 8.07
N ARG A 272 -8.35 -13.26 7.30
CA ARG A 272 -7.33 -12.71 6.38
C ARG A 272 -7.94 -11.72 5.38
N GLU A 273 -9.08 -12.08 4.81
CA GLU A 273 -9.70 -11.35 3.71
C GLU A 273 -10.52 -10.14 4.18
N VAL A 274 -10.53 -9.10 3.34
CA VAL A 274 -11.58 -8.08 3.39
C VAL A 274 -12.81 -8.64 2.67
N SER A 275 -14.00 -8.50 3.25
CA SER A 275 -15.23 -9.16 2.78
C SER A 275 -15.60 -8.92 1.31
N ALA A 276 -15.17 -7.81 0.70
CA ALA A 276 -15.37 -7.52 -0.71
C ALA A 276 -14.53 -8.42 -1.66
N LEU A 277 -13.39 -8.93 -1.18
CA LEU A 277 -12.45 -9.78 -1.93
C LEU A 277 -12.57 -11.26 -1.58
N SER A 278 -13.15 -11.63 -0.44
CA SER A 278 -13.37 -13.03 0.00
C SER A 278 -13.99 -13.94 -1.07
N LYS A 279 -14.81 -13.39 -1.97
CA LYS A 279 -15.40 -14.11 -3.11
C LYS A 279 -14.36 -14.65 -4.12
N TYR A 280 -13.14 -14.11 -4.14
CA TYR A 280 -12.02 -14.48 -5.01
C TYR A 280 -10.88 -15.21 -4.27
N ALA A 281 -10.97 -15.42 -2.96
CA ALA A 281 -9.92 -16.06 -2.17
C ALA A 281 -9.53 -17.45 -2.74
N TRP A 282 -8.23 -17.69 -2.89
CA TRP A 282 -7.67 -18.91 -3.51
C TRP A 282 -8.09 -20.21 -2.81
N ASN A 283 -8.32 -20.14 -1.49
CA ASN A 283 -8.69 -21.27 -0.62
C ASN A 283 -10.21 -21.44 -0.43
N LYS A 284 -11.06 -20.64 -1.09
CA LYS A 284 -12.52 -20.53 -0.82
C LYS A 284 -13.28 -21.87 -0.82
N LEU A 285 -12.85 -22.84 -1.64
CA LEU A 285 -13.44 -24.19 -1.66
C LEU A 285 -13.21 -24.95 -0.33
N LYS A 286 -12.05 -24.78 0.30
CA LYS A 286 -11.76 -25.32 1.64
C LYS A 286 -12.61 -24.66 2.72
N MET A 287 -12.75 -23.34 2.67
CA MET A 287 -13.60 -22.58 3.61
C MET A 287 -15.06 -23.06 3.58
N ALA A 288 -15.64 -23.25 2.40
CA ALA A 288 -16.98 -23.81 2.24
C ALA A 288 -17.11 -25.25 2.78
N GLY A 289 -16.10 -26.09 2.52
CA GLY A 289 -16.02 -27.45 3.07
C GLY A 289 -15.96 -27.47 4.59
N SER A 290 -15.08 -26.66 5.20
CA SER A 290 -14.92 -26.57 6.65
C SER A 290 -16.19 -26.11 7.36
N ALA A 291 -16.85 -25.05 6.86
CA ALA A 291 -18.13 -24.59 7.41
C ALA A 291 -19.24 -25.67 7.32
N THR A 292 -19.26 -26.45 6.23
CA THR A 292 -20.19 -27.57 6.08
C THR A 292 -19.86 -28.71 7.05
N MET A 293 -18.58 -29.02 7.25
CA MET A 293 -18.14 -30.06 8.18
C MET A 293 -18.42 -29.68 9.65
N GLN A 294 -18.16 -28.42 10.03
CA GLN A 294 -18.50 -27.88 11.35
C GLN A 294 -20.02 -27.92 11.61
N SER A 295 -20.86 -27.54 10.64
CA SER A 295 -22.32 -27.60 10.80
C SER A 295 -22.85 -29.03 10.88
N VAL A 296 -22.28 -30.00 10.15
CA VAL A 296 -22.60 -31.43 10.28
C VAL A 296 -22.20 -31.97 11.67
N VAL A 297 -21.02 -31.59 12.19
CA VAL A 297 -20.59 -32.00 13.53
C VAL A 297 -21.46 -31.37 14.63
N ALA A 298 -21.78 -30.07 14.53
CA ALA A 298 -22.69 -29.39 15.47
C ALA A 298 -24.12 -29.98 15.44
N SER A 299 -24.61 -30.35 14.27
CA SER A 299 -25.89 -31.07 14.09
C SER A 299 -25.84 -32.47 14.73
N SER A 300 -24.70 -33.14 14.65
CA SER A 300 -24.50 -34.48 15.22
C SER A 300 -24.46 -34.44 16.75
N PHE A 301 -23.80 -33.44 17.35
CA PHE A 301 -23.79 -33.24 18.81
C PHE A 301 -25.17 -32.84 19.36
N THR A 302 -25.93 -31.99 18.66
CA THR A 302 -27.30 -31.64 19.07
C THR A 302 -28.27 -32.82 18.93
N TYR A 303 -28.12 -33.65 17.89
CA TYR A 303 -28.90 -34.90 17.74
C TYR A 303 -28.57 -35.94 18.84
N ALA A 304 -27.29 -36.08 19.21
CA ALA A 304 -26.87 -36.94 20.32
C ALA A 304 -27.42 -36.44 21.68
N ALA A 305 -27.35 -35.14 21.95
CA ALA A 305 -27.89 -34.53 23.17
C ALA A 305 -29.41 -34.71 23.31
N ALA A 306 -30.16 -34.63 22.20
CA ALA A 306 -31.61 -34.85 22.20
C ALA A 306 -32.00 -36.30 22.53
N LYS A 307 -31.16 -37.29 22.16
CA LYS A 307 -31.50 -38.71 22.30
C LYS A 307 -31.39 -39.24 23.74
N ASN A 308 -30.61 -38.58 24.60
CA ASN A 308 -30.43 -38.97 26.01
C ASN A 308 -31.40 -38.28 26.99
N ARG A 309 -32.49 -37.66 26.52
CA ARG A 309 -33.42 -36.91 27.39
C ARG A 309 -34.92 -37.19 27.22
N MET A 310 -35.29 -38.43 26.89
CA MET A 310 -36.67 -38.91 27.03
C MET A 310 -36.77 -40.32 27.64
N LEU A 311 -36.76 -40.38 28.97
CA LEU A 311 -37.33 -41.45 29.79
C LEU A 311 -38.13 -40.79 30.91
N GLY A 312 -39.46 -40.71 30.78
CA GLY A 312 -40.32 -40.10 31.78
C GLY A 312 -41.75 -39.83 31.31
N SER A 313 -42.71 -40.54 31.94
CA SER A 313 -44.17 -40.36 31.95
C SER A 313 -44.98 -40.39 30.63
N HIS A 314 -46.24 -40.80 30.75
CA HIS A 314 -47.18 -41.02 29.65
C HIS A 314 -48.09 -39.80 29.40
N PHE A 315 -48.48 -39.56 28.14
CA PHE A 315 -49.88 -39.21 27.78
C PHE A 315 -50.15 -39.39 26.26
N ARG A 316 -51.38 -39.81 25.90
CA ARG A 316 -51.97 -39.95 24.55
C ARG A 316 -53.48 -40.28 24.71
N PRO A 317 -54.33 -40.26 23.67
CA PRO A 317 -54.14 -39.85 22.25
C PRO A 317 -54.45 -38.33 22.10
N SER A 318 -54.73 -37.70 20.94
CA SER A 318 -54.85 -38.14 19.53
C SER A 318 -54.10 -37.14 18.61
N THR A 319 -54.34 -36.88 17.30
CA THR A 319 -55.46 -37.10 16.36
C THR A 319 -54.91 -37.48 14.96
N THR A 320 -55.78 -37.70 13.97
CA THR A 320 -55.48 -37.78 12.52
C THR A 320 -55.40 -36.36 11.90
N VAL A 321 -54.88 -36.10 10.68
CA VAL A 321 -55.00 -36.80 9.37
C VAL A 321 -53.71 -36.66 8.52
N ASN A 322 -53.60 -37.46 7.44
CA ASN A 322 -52.67 -37.34 6.30
C ASN A 322 -52.65 -35.91 5.68
N LEU A 323 -51.74 -35.50 4.78
CA LEU A 323 -50.90 -36.16 3.75
C LEU A 323 -49.59 -35.28 3.60
N SER A 324 -48.53 -35.48 2.80
CA SER A 324 -48.29 -36.17 1.53
C SER A 324 -46.80 -36.51 1.32
N ARG A 325 -46.45 -37.16 0.18
CA ARG A 325 -45.09 -37.17 -0.41
C ARG A 325 -45.12 -36.57 -1.82
N THR A 326 -44.65 -35.34 -1.98
CA THR A 326 -44.43 -34.65 -3.27
C THR A 326 -43.56 -33.41 -3.01
N LEU A 327 -42.58 -33.00 -3.83
CA LEU A 327 -42.10 -33.49 -5.13
C LEU A 327 -40.56 -33.52 -5.17
N TYR A 328 -40.00 -34.48 -5.93
CA TYR A 328 -38.60 -34.49 -6.32
C TYR A 328 -38.44 -33.70 -7.64
N ARG A 329 -38.28 -32.37 -7.56
CA ARG A 329 -37.78 -31.49 -8.65
C ARG A 329 -37.80 -30.01 -8.24
N ASN A 330 -36.62 -29.40 -8.14
CA ASN A 330 -36.34 -28.19 -8.92
C ASN A 330 -34.81 -28.05 -9.05
N ASN A 331 -34.30 -28.42 -10.22
CA ASN A 331 -32.87 -28.40 -10.53
C ASN A 331 -32.50 -27.02 -11.13
N THR A 332 -32.41 -26.00 -10.28
CA THR A 332 -31.96 -24.67 -10.70
C THR A 332 -30.47 -24.68 -10.99
N HIS A 333 -30.12 -24.80 -12.27
CA HIS A 333 -28.75 -24.67 -12.79
C HIS A 333 -28.16 -23.28 -12.50
N LEU A 334 -27.62 -23.09 -11.29
CA LEU A 334 -26.70 -22.00 -10.97
C LEU A 334 -25.31 -22.35 -11.53
N THR A 335 -25.18 -22.24 -12.85
CA THR A 335 -23.91 -22.30 -13.57
C THR A 335 -23.06 -21.07 -13.26
N MET A 336 -22.54 -21.00 -12.03
CA MET A 336 -21.52 -20.02 -11.67
C MET A 336 -20.34 -20.17 -12.63
N ARG A 337 -20.13 -19.16 -13.48
CA ARG A 337 -19.00 -19.08 -14.40
C ARG A 337 -17.70 -18.94 -13.60
N VAL A 338 -17.12 -20.09 -13.24
CA VAL A 338 -15.70 -20.19 -12.89
C VAL A 338 -14.89 -19.61 -14.06
N VAL A 339 -13.90 -18.77 -13.77
CA VAL A 339 -13.00 -18.24 -14.80
C VAL A 339 -12.14 -19.39 -15.30
N ARG A 340 -12.60 -20.02 -16.39
CA ARG A 340 -11.89 -21.09 -17.07
C ARG A 340 -10.69 -20.48 -17.79
N CYS A 341 -9.50 -21.05 -17.60
CA CYS A 341 -8.36 -20.72 -18.44
C CYS A 341 -8.68 -21.26 -19.84
N MET A 342 -8.80 -20.35 -20.81
CA MET A 342 -9.10 -20.69 -22.20
C MET A 342 -7.78 -20.76 -22.97
N ALA A 343 -7.13 -21.92 -22.88
CA ALA A 343 -6.06 -22.32 -23.78
C ALA A 343 -6.53 -23.59 -24.49
N GLU A 344 -6.57 -23.55 -25.82
CA GLU A 344 -6.88 -24.71 -26.66
C GLU A 344 -5.56 -25.40 -27.03
N ASP A 345 -5.56 -26.74 -27.04
CA ASP A 345 -4.34 -27.54 -27.19
C ASP A 345 -3.84 -27.53 -28.64
N GLY A 346 -2.98 -26.55 -28.96
CA GLY A 346 -2.26 -26.46 -30.24
C GLY A 346 -1.11 -27.47 -30.36
N GLU A 347 -0.90 -28.00 -31.57
CA GLU A 347 0.12 -29.01 -31.85
C GLU A 347 1.55 -28.46 -31.77
N LYS A 348 2.53 -29.35 -31.55
CA LYS A 348 3.94 -28.99 -31.28
C LYS A 348 4.85 -29.31 -32.47
N GLU A 349 5.56 -28.30 -32.97
CA GLU A 349 6.78 -28.52 -33.77
C GLU A 349 8.05 -28.52 -32.88
N PRO A 350 9.11 -29.27 -33.24
CA PRO A 350 10.34 -29.37 -32.47
C PRO A 350 11.34 -28.24 -32.75
N LEU A 351 11.97 -27.71 -31.70
CA LEU A 351 13.02 -26.70 -31.78
C LEU A 351 14.40 -27.31 -32.10
N THR A 352 15.17 -26.65 -32.97
CA THR A 352 16.58 -26.97 -33.24
C THR A 352 17.55 -26.18 -32.33
N PRO A 353 18.77 -26.68 -32.05
CA PRO A 353 19.71 -26.01 -31.15
C PRO A 353 20.37 -24.77 -31.78
N ILE A 354 20.71 -23.78 -30.95
CA ILE A 354 21.46 -22.58 -31.34
C ILE A 354 22.88 -22.67 -30.77
N THR A 355 23.89 -22.46 -31.63
CA THR A 355 25.32 -22.48 -31.26
C THR A 355 25.77 -21.17 -30.62
N GLU A 356 26.72 -21.23 -29.68
CA GLU A 356 27.29 -20.06 -29.02
C GLU A 356 28.12 -19.16 -29.96
N SER A 357 28.20 -17.86 -29.66
CA SER A 357 29.08 -16.91 -30.34
C SER A 357 29.59 -15.85 -29.35
N THR A 358 30.91 -15.61 -29.36
CA THR A 358 31.62 -14.78 -28.37
C THR A 358 31.60 -13.29 -28.72
N ALA A 359 31.39 -12.43 -27.70
CA ALA A 359 31.41 -10.98 -27.83
C ALA A 359 32.76 -10.35 -27.38
N PRO A 360 33.29 -9.33 -28.09
CA PRO A 360 34.52 -8.64 -27.72
C PRO A 360 34.31 -7.52 -26.68
N GLN A 361 35.35 -7.19 -25.91
CA GLN A 361 35.31 -6.15 -24.86
C GLN A 361 35.47 -4.71 -25.39
N PRO A 362 34.82 -3.70 -24.77
CA PRO A 362 34.97 -2.28 -25.09
C PRO A 362 36.17 -1.60 -24.38
N LYS A 363 36.63 -0.46 -24.92
CA LYS A 363 37.69 0.39 -24.34
C LYS A 363 37.13 1.55 -23.49
N PRO A 364 37.93 2.18 -22.60
CA PRO A 364 37.46 3.24 -21.69
C PRO A 364 37.21 4.58 -22.39
N VAL A 365 36.37 5.44 -21.78
CA VAL A 365 36.06 6.81 -22.22
C VAL A 365 36.08 7.77 -21.03
N THR A 366 36.71 8.94 -21.20
CA THR A 366 36.84 10.03 -20.21
C THR A 366 35.58 10.93 -20.17
N PRO A 367 35.16 11.47 -19.02
CA PRO A 367 33.90 12.22 -18.89
C PRO A 367 34.01 13.71 -19.28
N SER A 368 32.89 14.26 -19.78
CA SER A 368 32.69 15.69 -20.09
C SER A 368 31.80 16.37 -19.04
N PRO A 369 31.94 17.70 -18.80
CA PRO A 369 31.21 18.40 -17.73
C PRO A 369 29.73 18.69 -18.07
N PRO A 370 28.85 18.85 -17.06
CA PRO A 370 27.42 19.05 -17.26
C PRO A 370 27.01 20.48 -17.67
N PRO A 371 25.91 20.66 -18.42
CA PRO A 371 25.39 21.97 -18.82
C PRO A 371 24.67 22.69 -17.66
N LYS A 372 24.70 24.03 -17.67
CA LYS A 372 23.94 24.87 -16.73
C LYS A 372 22.45 24.98 -17.11
N PRO A 373 21.52 25.04 -16.15
CA PRO A 373 20.09 25.24 -16.45
C PRO A 373 19.80 26.64 -17.00
N LYS A 374 18.75 26.75 -17.82
CA LYS A 374 18.17 28.02 -18.28
C LYS A 374 16.94 28.35 -17.43
N VAL A 375 16.79 29.62 -17.04
CA VAL A 375 15.64 30.12 -16.29
C VAL A 375 14.60 30.69 -17.27
N SER A 376 13.32 30.36 -17.07
CA SER A 376 12.16 31.01 -17.72
C SER A 376 11.71 32.21 -16.87
N THR A 377 11.25 33.27 -17.52
CA THR A 377 10.70 34.46 -16.85
C THR A 377 9.33 34.84 -17.41
N SER A 378 8.48 33.85 -17.70
CA SER A 378 7.13 34.09 -18.23
C SER A 378 6.18 34.57 -17.13
N PHE A 379 5.32 35.54 -17.46
CA PHE A 379 4.29 36.04 -16.56
C PHE A 379 3.24 34.97 -16.20
N SER A 380 3.08 33.94 -17.05
CA SER A 380 2.26 32.74 -16.73
C SER A 380 2.75 31.99 -15.50
N ASP A 381 4.07 31.95 -15.31
CA ASP A 381 4.72 31.08 -14.33
C ASP A 381 4.57 31.67 -12.91
N VAL A 382 4.23 32.95 -12.82
CA VAL A 382 3.89 33.67 -11.57
C VAL A 382 2.46 33.36 -11.10
N LEU A 383 1.56 32.98 -12.01
CA LEU A 383 0.17 32.60 -11.71
C LEU A 383 -0.01 31.07 -11.56
N ALA A 384 1.04 30.28 -11.74
CA ALA A 384 1.05 28.86 -11.43
C ALA A 384 1.12 28.65 -9.90
N PHE A 385 0.02 28.22 -9.27
CA PHE A 385 -0.12 28.06 -7.81
C PHE A 385 0.69 26.89 -7.19
N SER A 386 1.80 26.47 -7.82
CA SER A 386 2.65 25.36 -7.37
C SER A 386 4.14 25.72 -7.53
N GLY A 387 4.81 26.05 -6.43
CA GLY A 387 6.26 26.27 -6.39
C GLY A 387 6.71 27.20 -5.26
N PRO A 388 8.01 27.16 -4.87
CA PRO A 388 8.53 27.91 -3.72
C PRO A 388 8.55 29.43 -3.93
N ALA A 389 8.43 29.92 -5.16
CA ALA A 389 8.26 31.35 -5.45
C ALA A 389 6.79 31.79 -5.35
N PRO A 390 5.81 31.17 -6.06
CA PRO A 390 4.38 31.41 -5.86
C PRO A 390 3.92 31.32 -4.40
N GLU A 391 4.36 30.29 -3.64
CA GLU A 391 3.98 30.15 -2.23
C GLU A 391 4.44 31.31 -1.34
N ARG A 392 5.64 31.86 -1.59
CA ARG A 392 6.13 33.04 -0.84
C ARG A 392 5.42 34.32 -1.22
N ILE A 393 5.05 34.50 -2.50
CA ILE A 393 4.26 35.65 -2.96
C ILE A 393 2.88 35.61 -2.29
N ASN A 394 2.20 34.46 -2.35
CA ASN A 394 0.90 34.26 -1.71
C ASN A 394 0.97 34.41 -0.18
N GLY A 395 2.00 33.87 0.47
CA GLY A 395 2.23 34.03 1.91
C GLY A 395 2.47 35.49 2.33
N ARG A 396 3.20 36.28 1.52
CA ARG A 396 3.39 37.72 1.75
C ARG A 396 2.10 38.51 1.53
N LEU A 397 1.31 38.18 0.50
CA LEU A 397 -0.01 38.78 0.28
C LEU A 397 -0.99 38.46 1.42
N ALA A 398 -0.97 37.23 1.94
CA ALA A 398 -1.76 36.84 3.12
C ALA A 398 -1.38 37.63 4.38
N MET A 399 -0.08 37.87 4.63
CA MET A 399 0.37 38.73 5.72
C MET A 399 -0.11 40.19 5.56
N VAL A 400 -0.11 40.73 4.33
CA VAL A 400 -0.65 42.07 4.06
C VAL A 400 -2.16 42.12 4.28
N GLY A 401 -2.92 41.13 3.81
CA GLY A 401 -4.37 41.04 4.03
C GLY A 401 -4.73 40.92 5.51
N PHE A 402 -3.99 40.10 6.27
CA PHE A 402 -4.16 39.95 7.71
C PHE A 402 -3.89 41.27 8.48
N MET A 403 -2.83 42.00 8.12
CA MET A 403 -2.54 43.32 8.69
C MET A 403 -3.58 44.38 8.31
N ALA A 404 -4.10 44.35 7.08
CA ALA A 404 -5.18 45.23 6.65
C ALA A 404 -6.47 44.96 7.44
N ALA A 405 -6.85 43.70 7.63
CA ALA A 405 -7.99 43.31 8.46
C ALA A 405 -7.83 43.77 9.92
N MET A 406 -6.66 43.54 10.55
CA MET A 406 -6.38 44.03 11.90
C MET A 406 -6.47 45.57 12.00
N ALA A 407 -5.95 46.31 11.02
CA ALA A 407 -6.02 47.77 11.00
C ALA A 407 -7.47 48.28 10.83
N VAL A 408 -8.28 47.60 10.03
CA VAL A 408 -9.70 47.91 9.85
C VAL A 408 -10.48 47.67 11.15
N GLU A 409 -10.29 46.54 11.83
CA GLU A 409 -10.99 46.28 13.11
C GLU A 409 -10.57 47.25 14.22
N LEU A 410 -9.27 47.56 14.33
CA LEU A 410 -8.77 48.62 15.23
C LEU A 410 -9.41 49.98 14.94
N SER A 411 -9.70 50.30 13.66
CA SER A 411 -10.35 51.56 13.27
C SER A 411 -11.86 51.61 13.56
N LYS A 412 -12.53 50.44 13.62
CA LYS A 412 -13.97 50.32 13.93
C LYS A 412 -14.29 50.33 15.42
N GLY A 413 -13.28 50.15 16.29
CA GLY A 413 -13.44 50.15 17.73
C GLY A 413 -14.14 48.90 18.30
N GLN A 414 -14.18 47.78 17.55
CA GLN A 414 -14.63 46.50 18.10
C GLN A 414 -13.44 45.74 18.72
N ASP A 415 -13.62 45.27 19.95
CA ASP A 415 -12.50 44.97 20.83
C ASP A 415 -11.94 43.54 20.67
N VAL A 416 -11.24 43.36 19.56
CA VAL A 416 -10.37 42.20 19.28
C VAL A 416 -9.27 42.07 20.35
N PHE A 417 -8.84 43.17 20.98
CA PHE A 417 -7.75 43.21 21.94
C PHE A 417 -8.15 42.58 23.29
N SER A 418 -9.34 42.89 23.79
CA SER A 418 -9.92 42.32 25.01
C SER A 418 -10.16 40.81 24.89
N GLN A 419 -10.78 40.34 23.78
CA GLN A 419 -11.04 38.91 23.55
C GLN A 419 -9.75 38.06 23.53
N ILE A 420 -8.61 38.69 23.26
CA ILE A 420 -7.29 38.07 23.11
C ILE A 420 -6.40 38.26 24.37
N SER A 421 -6.75 39.18 25.27
CA SER A 421 -5.93 39.59 26.42
C SER A 421 -5.67 38.48 27.46
N ASN A 422 -6.62 37.55 27.64
CA ASN A 422 -6.54 36.46 28.63
C ASN A 422 -5.51 35.35 28.29
N GLY A 423 -4.78 35.46 27.17
CA GLY A 423 -3.93 34.38 26.63
C GLY A 423 -2.45 34.70 26.42
N GLY A 424 -1.89 35.74 27.06
CA GLY A 424 -0.45 36.07 26.95
C GLY A 424 -0.01 36.63 25.58
N VAL A 425 -0.96 37.14 24.79
CA VAL A 425 -0.80 37.35 23.34
C VAL A 425 0.00 38.62 22.97
N SER A 426 0.30 39.52 23.91
CA SER A 426 1.13 40.72 23.64
C SER A 426 2.49 40.38 23.01
N TRP A 427 3.11 39.26 23.42
CA TRP A 427 4.35 38.77 22.82
C TRP A 427 4.13 38.21 21.41
N PHE A 428 3.03 37.48 21.19
CA PHE A 428 2.70 36.88 19.89
C PHE A 428 2.33 37.94 18.83
N VAL A 429 1.52 38.94 19.18
CA VAL A 429 1.19 40.06 18.28
C VAL A 429 2.42 40.93 18.01
N GLY A 430 3.21 41.26 19.04
CA GLY A 430 4.48 41.98 18.84
C GLY A 430 5.45 41.23 17.92
N THR A 431 5.61 39.92 18.14
CA THR A 431 6.44 39.05 17.29
C THR A 431 5.90 38.96 15.87
N SER A 432 4.57 38.85 15.69
CA SER A 432 3.93 38.79 14.38
C SER A 432 4.12 40.08 13.57
N ILE A 433 4.00 41.25 14.22
CA ILE A 433 4.26 42.56 13.60
C ILE A 433 5.74 42.68 13.21
N VAL A 434 6.67 42.31 14.11
CA VAL A 434 8.11 42.36 13.84
C VAL A 434 8.52 41.41 12.70
N LEU A 435 8.02 40.16 12.70
CA LEU A 435 8.27 39.20 11.61
C LEU A 435 7.67 39.66 10.28
N THR A 436 6.46 40.24 10.30
CA THR A 436 5.81 40.76 9.09
C THR A 436 6.61 41.91 8.49
N LEU A 437 6.95 42.93 9.29
CA LEU A 437 7.77 44.05 8.85
C LEU A 437 9.14 43.59 8.34
N ALA A 438 9.80 42.67 9.04
CA ALA A 438 11.08 42.10 8.61
C ALA A 438 10.97 41.30 7.31
N SER A 439 9.84 40.64 7.02
CA SER A 439 9.59 39.94 5.75
C SER A 439 9.36 40.88 4.54
N LEU A 440 9.05 42.16 4.80
CA LEU A 440 8.88 43.19 3.77
C LEU A 440 10.19 43.93 3.44
N VAL A 441 11.19 43.90 4.33
CA VAL A 441 12.51 44.54 4.09
C VAL A 441 13.22 44.05 2.80
N PRO A 442 13.18 42.75 2.41
CA PRO A 442 13.76 42.30 1.15
C PRO A 442 13.07 42.86 -0.10
N LEU A 443 11.75 43.12 -0.02
CA LEU A 443 10.95 43.68 -1.13
C LEU A 443 11.40 45.09 -1.49
N PHE A 444 11.58 45.96 -0.49
CA PHE A 444 12.11 47.32 -0.69
C PHE A 444 13.61 47.37 -1.03
N LYS A 445 14.33 46.24 -0.94
CA LYS A 445 15.75 46.12 -1.29
C LYS A 445 16.00 45.44 -2.64
N GLY A 446 14.95 45.09 -3.39
CA GLY A 446 15.07 44.51 -4.74
C GLY A 446 15.75 43.13 -4.79
N VAL A 447 15.77 42.38 -3.69
CA VAL A 447 16.46 41.08 -3.62
C VAL A 447 15.59 40.00 -4.26
N SER A 448 16.15 39.24 -5.21
CA SER A 448 15.43 38.20 -5.95
C SER A 448 15.20 36.93 -5.13
N VAL A 449 14.19 36.14 -5.55
CA VAL A 449 13.56 35.07 -4.76
C VAL A 449 14.47 33.88 -4.41
N GLU A 450 15.64 33.78 -5.05
CA GLU A 450 16.61 32.68 -4.86
C GLU A 450 17.81 33.02 -3.94
N SER A 451 17.85 34.20 -3.30
CA SER A 451 18.98 34.51 -2.40
C SER A 451 19.00 33.56 -1.19
N LYS A 452 20.01 32.67 -1.13
CA LYS A 452 20.32 31.88 0.06
C LYS A 452 21.01 32.77 1.10
N SER A 453 20.23 33.61 1.77
CA SER A 453 20.66 34.36 2.95
C SER A 453 21.08 33.40 4.07
N SER A 454 22.29 33.57 4.59
CA SER A 454 22.86 32.82 5.72
C SER A 454 22.53 33.43 7.10
N GLY A 455 21.61 34.38 7.15
CA GLY A 455 21.15 35.05 8.38
C GLY A 455 19.81 34.52 8.90
N LEU A 456 19.32 35.13 9.99
CA LEU A 456 18.08 34.73 10.69
C LEU A 456 16.82 34.66 9.80
N MET A 457 16.75 35.44 8.73
CA MET A 457 15.69 35.33 7.72
C MET A 457 16.15 34.47 6.54
N THR A 458 15.71 33.21 6.52
CA THR A 458 16.01 32.25 5.44
C THR A 458 14.80 32.00 4.53
N SER A 459 15.08 31.49 3.34
CA SER A 459 14.09 31.01 2.35
C SER A 459 13.01 30.05 2.92
N ASN A 460 13.30 29.32 4.00
CA ASN A 460 12.33 28.43 4.66
C ASN A 460 11.55 29.15 5.78
N ALA A 461 12.18 30.06 6.52
CA ALA A 461 11.51 30.85 7.54
C ALA A 461 10.38 31.70 6.94
N GLU A 462 10.61 32.33 5.78
CA GLU A 462 9.56 33.07 5.07
C GLU A 462 8.38 32.18 4.62
N LEU A 463 8.66 30.95 4.18
CA LEU A 463 7.63 29.99 3.75
C LEU A 463 6.74 29.59 4.93
N TRP A 464 7.34 29.28 6.07
CA TRP A 464 6.61 28.95 7.30
C TRP A 464 5.81 30.14 7.83
N ASN A 465 6.39 31.34 7.87
CA ASN A 465 5.68 32.56 8.28
C ASN A 465 4.44 32.82 7.41
N GLY A 466 4.56 32.67 6.09
CA GLY A 466 3.42 32.79 5.16
C GLY A 466 2.33 31.74 5.38
N ARG A 467 2.71 30.49 5.71
CA ARG A 467 1.77 29.42 6.03
C ARG A 467 1.05 29.66 7.38
N PHE A 468 1.76 30.14 8.40
CA PHE A 468 1.14 30.55 9.67
C PHE A 468 0.19 31.75 9.50
N ALA A 469 0.53 32.72 8.65
CA ALA A 469 -0.35 33.86 8.34
C ALA A 469 -1.66 33.42 7.66
N MET A 470 -1.60 32.47 6.72
CA MET A 470 -2.81 31.90 6.11
C MET A 470 -3.69 31.16 7.13
N LEU A 471 -3.10 30.41 8.08
CA LEU A 471 -3.86 29.78 9.17
C LEU A 471 -4.53 30.82 10.08
N GLY A 472 -3.84 31.93 10.40
CA GLY A 472 -4.42 33.04 11.17
C GLY A 472 -5.58 33.73 10.44
N LEU A 473 -5.48 33.90 9.12
CA LEU A 473 -6.54 34.50 8.29
C LEU A 473 -7.77 33.57 8.18
N ILE A 474 -7.54 32.25 8.04
CA ILE A 474 -8.61 31.23 8.09
C ILE A 474 -9.29 31.22 9.47
N ALA A 475 -8.53 31.35 10.56
CA ALA A 475 -9.08 31.42 11.91
C ALA A 475 -9.96 32.67 12.11
N LEU A 476 -9.52 33.84 11.63
CA LEU A 476 -10.33 35.07 11.65
C LEU A 476 -11.64 34.91 10.85
N ALA A 477 -11.54 34.42 9.61
CA ALA A 477 -12.71 34.19 8.75
C ALA A 477 -13.71 33.22 9.39
N PHE A 478 -13.23 32.17 10.07
CA PHE A 478 -14.07 31.25 10.81
C PHE A 478 -14.72 31.91 12.04
N THR A 479 -13.99 32.74 12.80
CA THR A 479 -14.58 33.46 13.95
C THR A 479 -15.63 34.48 13.54
N GLU A 480 -15.45 35.18 12.41
CA GLU A 480 -16.47 36.11 11.91
C GLU A 480 -17.70 35.39 11.35
N TYR A 481 -17.51 34.27 10.63
CA TYR A 481 -18.60 33.41 10.20
C TYR A 481 -19.44 32.88 11.38
N VAL A 482 -18.79 32.45 12.47
CA VAL A 482 -19.46 31.98 13.71
C VAL A 482 -20.15 33.11 14.48
N LYS A 483 -19.66 34.35 14.39
CA LYS A 483 -20.29 35.56 14.98
C LYS A 483 -21.41 36.15 14.12
N GLY A 484 -21.54 35.74 12.86
CA GLY A 484 -22.48 36.33 11.90
C GLY A 484 -22.01 37.66 11.30
N GLY A 485 -20.71 37.96 11.36
CA GLY A 485 -20.11 39.16 10.77
C GLY A 485 -20.01 39.07 9.24
N THR A 486 -20.16 40.22 8.56
CA THR A 486 -19.99 40.31 7.10
C THR A 486 -18.50 40.30 6.74
N LEU A 487 -18.03 39.26 6.06
CA LEU A 487 -16.73 39.34 5.37
C LEU A 487 -16.78 40.42 4.27
N ILE A 488 -15.69 41.17 4.14
CA ILE A 488 -15.42 42.17 3.09
C ILE A 488 -14.16 41.72 2.34
#